data_AF-A0A3D2W6Y2-F1
#
_entry.id   AF-A0A3D2W6Y2-F1
#
_cell.length_a   1.000
_cell.length_b   1.000
_cell.length_c   1.000
_cell.angle_alpha   90.00
_cell.angle_beta   90.00
_cell.angle_gamma   90.00
#
_symmetry.space_group_name_H-M   'P 1'
#
loop_
_entity.id
_entity.type
_entity.pdbx_description
1 polymer ?
#
loop_
_entity_poly.entity_id
_entity_poly.type
_entity_poly.pdbx_seq_one_letter_code
_entity_poly.pdbx_strand_id
1 'polypeptide(L)'
;MRFIGLLPPALLSIIDLFVITAAGFTAVKPMGYLVLALLWASGILLVKKKWTGCLFGMIAGVIMIWLGVQTDADLIQEWPAGVFNLLFYMLAGYVVNMHYSSKNI
;
A
#
# COMPACT_ATOMS: atom_id res chain seq x y z
N MET A 1 -4.53 -15.28 5.20
CA MET A 1 -4.82 -13.88 4.80
C MET A 1 -4.97 -12.87 5.93
N ARG A 2 -5.42 -13.27 7.14
CA ARG A 2 -5.75 -12.31 8.23
C ARG A 2 -4.71 -11.21 8.48
N PHE A 3 -3.42 -11.54 8.54
CA PHE A 3 -2.35 -10.55 8.80
C PHE A 3 -1.52 -10.18 7.56
N ILE A 4 -1.62 -10.96 6.48
CA ILE A 4 -0.83 -10.74 5.25
C ILE A 4 -1.17 -9.39 4.61
N GLY A 5 -2.43 -8.93 4.70
CA GLY A 5 -2.84 -7.61 4.19
C GLY A 5 -2.19 -6.43 4.92
N LEU A 6 -1.54 -6.65 6.06
CA LEU A 6 -0.82 -5.62 6.82
C LEU A 6 0.67 -5.54 6.44
N LEU A 7 1.20 -6.47 5.64
CA LEU A 7 2.60 -6.46 5.23
C LEU A 7 2.97 -5.19 4.44
N PRO A 8 2.24 -4.81 3.37
CA PRO A 8 2.56 -3.59 2.64
C PRO A 8 2.55 -2.31 3.50
N PRO A 9 1.51 -2.01 4.31
CA PRO A 9 1.54 -0.82 5.17
C PRO A 9 2.63 -0.88 6.23
N ALA A 10 2.91 -2.05 6.83
CA ALA A 10 3.95 -2.17 7.84
C ALA A 10 5.34 -1.91 7.28
N LEU A 11 5.67 -2.47 6.11
CA LEU A 11 6.96 -2.27 5.46
C LEU A 11 7.19 -0.80 5.07
N LEU A 12 6.19 -0.16 4.46
CA LEU A 12 6.27 1.27 4.12
C LEU A 12 6.39 2.15 5.35
N SER A 13 5.64 1.85 6.43
CA SER A 13 5.76 2.60 7.69
C SER A 13 7.17 2.54 8.27
N ILE A 14 7.84 1.39 8.20
CA ILE A 14 9.20 1.23 8.70
C ILE A 14 10.18 2.08 7.88
N ILE A 15 10.02 2.10 6.56
CA ILE A 15 10.85 2.91 5.66
C ILE A 15 10.64 4.40 5.96
N ASP A 16 9.38 4.86 6.05
CA ASP A 16 9.06 6.25 6.35
C ASP A 16 9.60 6.66 7.73
N LEU A 17 9.45 5.81 8.74
CA LEU A 17 10.00 6.07 10.08
C LEU A 17 11.52 6.20 10.04
N PHE A 18 12.21 5.33 9.30
CA PHE A 18 13.66 5.45 9.14
C PHE A 18 14.05 6.80 8.52
N VAL A 19 13.38 7.20 7.44
CA VAL A 19 13.61 8.50 6.78
C VAL A 19 13.33 9.67 7.72
N ILE A 20 12.21 9.62 8.47
CA ILE A 20 11.85 10.66 9.44
C ILE A 20 12.89 10.76 10.55
N THR A 21 13.40 9.63 11.07
CA THR A 21 14.44 9.64 12.10
C THR A 21 15.79 10.14 11.61
N ALA A 22 16.11 9.92 10.32
CA ALA A 22 17.40 10.31 9.74
C ALA A 22 17.42 11.76 9.21
N ALA A 23 16.32 12.23 8.62
CA ALA A 23 16.25 13.49 7.88
C ALA A 23 15.13 14.44 8.35
N GLY A 24 14.32 14.04 9.34
CA GLY A 24 13.22 14.81 9.90
C GLY A 24 11.89 14.65 9.16
N PHE A 25 10.80 15.14 9.75
CA PHE A 25 9.43 14.99 9.23
C PHE A 25 9.20 15.65 7.86
N THR A 26 9.94 16.70 7.54
CA THR A 26 9.82 17.43 6.27
C THR A 26 10.46 16.70 5.10
N ALA A 27 11.24 15.64 5.36
CA ALA A 27 11.86 14.83 4.32
C ALA A 27 10.84 13.95 3.57
N VAL A 28 9.73 13.60 4.21
CA VAL A 28 8.65 12.83 3.58
C VAL A 28 7.64 13.80 2.97
N LYS A 29 7.35 13.63 1.67
CA LYS A 29 6.37 14.45 0.96
C LYS A 29 4.97 14.30 1.59
N PRO A 30 4.13 15.35 1.62
CA PRO A 30 2.76 15.28 2.14
C PRO A 30 1.94 14.12 1.55
N MET A 31 2.17 13.81 0.28
CA MET A 31 1.49 12.72 -0.42
C MET A 31 1.90 11.33 0.08
N GLY A 32 3.12 11.16 0.62
CA GLY A 32 3.58 9.91 1.23
C GLY A 32 2.76 9.52 2.46
N TYR A 33 2.43 10.49 3.32
CA TYR A 33 1.54 10.26 4.47
C TYR A 33 0.13 9.83 4.03
N LEU A 34 -0.38 10.37 2.92
CA LEU A 34 -1.68 9.99 2.36
C LEU A 34 -1.67 8.55 1.83
N VAL A 35 -0.60 8.17 1.11
CA VAL A 35 -0.38 6.79 0.65
C VAL A 35 -0.32 5.83 1.83
N LEU A 36 0.41 6.20 2.89
CA LEU A 36 0.53 5.40 4.11
C LEU A 36 -0.84 5.20 4.79
N ALA A 37 -1.65 6.26 4.91
CA ALA A 37 -2.99 6.18 5.46
C ALA A 37 -3.91 5.26 4.65
N LEU A 38 -3.86 5.35 3.31
CA LEU A 38 -4.60 4.46 2.40
C LEU A 38 -4.20 2.99 2.57
N LEU A 39 -2.89 2.72 2.72
CA LEU A 39 -2.39 1.36 2.91
C LEU A 39 -2.82 0.76 4.25
N TRP A 40 -2.79 1.55 5.33
CA TRP A 40 -3.31 1.09 6.62
C TRP A 40 -4.82 0.85 6.59
N ALA A 41 -5.59 1.75 5.98
CA ALA A 41 -7.02 1.56 5.78
C ALA A 41 -7.31 0.27 4.98
N SER A 42 -6.56 0.06 3.90
CA SER A 42 -6.61 -1.15 3.07
C SER A 42 -6.33 -2.42 3.87
N GLY A 43 -5.21 -2.44 4.60
CA GLY A 43 -4.80 -3.59 5.40
C GLY A 43 -5.81 -3.94 6.50
N ILE A 44 -6.35 -2.93 7.20
CA ILE A 44 -7.38 -3.13 8.22
C ILE A 44 -8.68 -3.69 7.61
N LEU A 45 -9.08 -3.20 6.44
CA LEU A 45 -10.26 -3.72 5.73
C LEU A 45 -10.05 -5.18 5.29
N LEU A 46 -8.86 -5.54 4.85
CA LEU A 46 -8.51 -6.92 4.50
C LEU A 46 -8.47 -7.86 5.70
N VAL A 47 -8.00 -7.42 6.86
CA VAL A 47 -8.10 -8.18 8.12
C VAL A 47 -9.56 -8.50 8.44
N LYS A 48 -10.47 -7.54 8.15
CA LYS A 48 -11.93 -7.70 8.27
C LYS A 48 -12.57 -8.47 7.11
N LYS A 49 -11.78 -9.07 6.21
CA LYS A 49 -12.23 -9.80 5.01
C LYS A 49 -13.11 -8.98 4.06
N LYS A 50 -12.97 -7.65 4.06
CA LYS A 50 -13.69 -6.77 3.13
C LYS A 50 -12.86 -6.60 1.86
N TRP A 51 -13.42 -6.98 0.72
CA TRP A 51 -12.77 -6.84 -0.59
C TRP A 51 -12.46 -5.39 -0.96
N THR A 52 -13.23 -4.43 -0.43
CA THR A 52 -12.97 -2.99 -0.61
C THR A 52 -11.58 -2.55 -0.12
N GLY A 53 -10.95 -3.29 0.79
CA GLY A 53 -9.56 -3.06 1.17
C GLY A 53 -8.60 -3.13 -0.03
N CYS A 54 -8.78 -4.10 -0.93
CA CYS A 54 -7.94 -4.23 -2.13
C CYS A 54 -7.97 -3.00 -3.01
N LEU A 55 -9.12 -2.34 -3.17
CA LEU A 55 -9.24 -1.13 -3.98
C LEU A 55 -8.39 0.01 -3.40
N PHE A 56 -8.43 0.22 -2.08
CA PHE A 56 -7.61 1.24 -1.44
C PHE A 56 -6.10 0.96 -1.60
N GLY A 57 -5.71 -0.31 -1.48
CA GLY A 57 -4.32 -0.72 -1.69
C GLY A 57 -3.85 -0.53 -3.13
N MET A 58 -4.71 -0.81 -4.11
CA MET A 58 -4.43 -0.56 -5.52
C MET A 58 -4.30 0.93 -5.82
N ILE A 59 -5.21 1.77 -5.30
CA ILE A 59 -5.16 3.22 -5.45
C ILE A 59 -3.84 3.76 -4.88
N ALA A 60 -3.43 3.31 -3.69
CA ALA A 60 -2.16 3.69 -3.09
C ALA A 60 -0.97 3.30 -4.00
N GLY A 61 -0.98 2.08 -4.56
CA GLY A 61 0.05 1.64 -5.51
C GLY A 61 0.13 2.50 -6.77
N VAL A 62 -1.01 2.88 -7.36
CA VAL A 62 -1.06 3.78 -8.52
C VAL A 62 -0.49 5.17 -8.18
N ILE A 63 -0.84 5.71 -7.02
CA ILE A 63 -0.31 7.01 -6.56
C ILE A 63 1.22 6.95 -6.40
N MET A 64 1.75 5.89 -5.79
CA MET A 64 3.20 5.69 -5.66
C MET A 64 3.90 5.61 -7.01
N ILE A 65 3.34 4.87 -7.97
CA ILE A 65 3.89 4.80 -9.34
C ILE A 65 3.91 6.19 -9.96
N TRP A 66 2.81 6.92 -9.88
CA TRP A 66 2.68 8.26 -10.47
C TRP A 66 3.68 9.25 -9.87
N LEU A 67 3.86 9.25 -8.54
CA LEU A 67 4.84 10.09 -7.86
C LEU A 67 6.28 9.71 -8.18
N GLY A 68 6.56 8.40 -8.20
CA GLY A 68 7.90 7.87 -8.45
C GLY A 68 8.36 8.01 -9.90
N VAL A 69 7.44 8.10 -10.86
CA VAL A 69 7.76 8.35 -12.28
C VAL A 69 7.98 9.85 -12.55
N GLN A 70 7.35 10.74 -11.77
CA GLN A 70 7.52 12.18 -11.95
C GLN A 70 8.76 12.75 -11.25
N THR A 71 9.33 12.02 -10.29
CA THR A 71 10.46 12.52 -9.50
C THR A 71 11.74 11.74 -9.80
N ASP A 72 12.46 12.14 -10.84
CA ASP A 72 13.80 11.59 -11.16
C ASP A 72 14.89 11.99 -10.14
N ALA A 73 14.60 12.97 -9.28
CA ALA A 73 15.57 13.55 -8.33
C ALA A 73 15.52 12.95 -6.92
N ASP A 74 14.63 11.98 -6.65
CA ASP A 74 14.58 11.32 -5.34
C ASP A 74 15.72 10.28 -5.21
N LEU A 75 16.35 10.23 -4.05
CA LEU A 75 17.47 9.32 -3.73
C LEU A 75 17.09 7.83 -3.93
N ILE A 76 15.79 7.53 -3.84
CA ILE A 76 15.19 6.21 -3.99
C ILE A 76 13.98 6.37 -4.91
N GLN A 77 13.95 5.65 -6.02
CA GLN A 77 12.78 5.63 -6.90
C GLN A 77 11.64 4.84 -6.23
N GLU A 78 10.50 5.49 -6.02
CA GLU A 78 9.33 4.90 -5.33
C GLU A 78 8.44 4.04 -6.26
N TRP A 79 8.59 4.19 -7.59
CA TRP A 79 7.73 3.52 -8.56
C TRP A 79 7.81 1.98 -8.54
N PRO A 80 8.97 1.31 -8.30
CA PRO A 80 9.02 -0.15 -8.24
C PRO A 80 8.25 -0.69 -7.03
N ALA A 81 8.30 0.01 -5.89
CA ALA A 81 7.51 -0.33 -4.71
C ALA A 81 6.02 -0.17 -4.99
N GLY A 82 5.63 0.89 -5.71
CA GLY A 82 4.25 1.07 -6.18
C GLY A 82 3.74 -0.07 -7.05
N VAL A 83 4.55 -0.57 -8.00
CA VAL A 83 4.21 -1.72 -8.85
C VAL A 83 4.04 -3.00 -8.02
N PHE A 84 4.98 -3.27 -7.12
CA PHE A 84 4.89 -4.44 -6.23
C PHE A 84 3.61 -4.39 -5.38
N ASN A 85 3.31 -3.22 -4.83
CA ASN A 85 2.13 -3.00 -4.02
C ASN A 85 0.84 -3.21 -4.81
N LEU A 86 0.77 -2.67 -6.02
CA LEU A 86 -0.36 -2.84 -6.94
C LEU A 86 -0.63 -4.32 -7.24
N LEU A 87 0.42 -5.08 -7.60
CA LEU A 87 0.31 -6.51 -7.88
C LEU A 87 -0.13 -7.32 -6.65
N PHE A 88 0.43 -7.00 -5.49
CA PHE A 88 0.05 -7.64 -4.23
C PHE A 88 -1.45 -7.47 -3.94
N TYR A 89 -1.98 -6.25 -4.07
CA TYR A 89 -3.39 -5.98 -3.81
C TYR A 89 -4.33 -6.54 -4.87
N MET A 90 -3.89 -6.64 -6.14
CA MET A 90 -4.64 -7.36 -7.18
C MET A 90 -4.78 -8.85 -6.84
N LEU A 91 -3.68 -9.52 -6.48
CA LEU A 91 -3.68 -10.93 -6.08
C LEU A 91 -4.52 -11.16 -4.81
N ALA A 92 -4.39 -10.27 -3.82
CA ALA A 92 -5.21 -10.31 -2.61
C ALA A 92 -6.71 -10.16 -2.97
N GLY A 93 -7.04 -9.30 -3.93
CA GLY A 93 -8.41 -9.11 -4.41
C GLY A 93 -8.99 -10.35 -5.05
N TYR A 94 -8.22 -11.03 -5.89
CA TYR A 94 -8.63 -12.27 -6.54
C TYR A 94 -8.97 -13.37 -5.52
N VAL A 95 -8.09 -13.61 -4.55
CA VAL A 95 -8.30 -14.66 -3.55
C VAL A 95 -9.45 -14.32 -2.59
N VAL A 96 -9.59 -13.05 -2.19
CA VAL A 96 -10.70 -12.63 -1.33
C VAL A 96 -12.04 -12.78 -2.06
N ASN A 97 -12.09 -12.44 -3.36
CA ASN A 97 -13.30 -12.60 -4.17
C ASN A 97 -13.69 -14.09 -4.32
N MET A 98 -12.73 -14.97 -4.60
CA MET A 98 -12.96 -16.43 -4.60
C MET A 98 -13.55 -16.93 -3.26
N HIS A 99 -13.01 -16.45 -2.14
CA HIS A 99 -13.50 -16.85 -0.82
C HIS A 99 -14.90 -16.29 -0.51
N TYR A 100 -15.27 -15.14 -1.08
CA TYR A 100 -16.61 -14.55 -0.96
C TYR A 100 -17.64 -15.32 -1.81
N SER A 101 -17.27 -15.69 -3.05
CA SER A 101 -18.13 -16.48 -3.95
C SER A 101 -18.44 -17.88 -3.40
N SER A 102 -17.48 -18.53 -2.74
CA SER A 102 -17.68 -19.84 -2.10
C SER A 102 -18.63 -19.83 -0.89
N LYS A 103 -18.94 -18.65 -0.31
CA LYS A 103 -19.86 -18.55 0.84
C LYS A 103 -21.30 -18.21 0.46
N ASN A 104 -21.53 -17.87 -0.80
CA ASN A 104 -22.84 -17.49 -1.35
C ASN A 104 -23.43 -18.56 -2.29
N ILE A 105 -22.85 -19.77 -2.27
CA ILE A 105 -23.37 -21.01 -2.87
C ILE A 105 -23.68 -21.95 -1.72
#